data_AF-A0A845MB60-F1
#
_entry.id   AF-A0A845MB60-F1
#
_cell.length_a   1.000
_cell.length_b   1.000
_cell.length_c   1.000
_cell.angle_alpha   90.00
_cell.angle_beta   90.00
_cell.angle_gamma   90.00
#
_symmetry.space_group_name_H-M   'P 1'
#
loop_
_entity.id
_entity.type
_entity.pdbx_description
1 polymer ?
#
loop_
_entity_poly.entity_id
_entity_poly.type
_entity_poly.pdbx_seq_one_letter_code
_entity_poly.pdbx_strand_id
1 'polypeptide(L)'
;MTILKLFTEHPASVNESYAEHMEMSGTFAFWLFVAGFCATVHAVFPFLFEKTGSRIITKLHDRMVTNRVRRATPVSRGQQALDSAAL
;
A
#
# COMPACT_ATOMS: atom_id res chain seq x y z
N MET A 1 20.22 -4.45 -20.41
CA MET A 1 19.30 -4.71 -19.28
C MET A 1 18.03 -5.33 -19.83
N THR A 2 17.68 -6.55 -19.43
CA THR A 2 16.47 -7.22 -19.92
C THR A 2 15.27 -6.71 -19.13
N ILE A 3 14.17 -6.36 -19.81
CA ILE A 3 12.93 -5.84 -19.21
C ILE A 3 12.45 -6.68 -18.01
N LEU A 4 12.61 -8.00 -18.09
CA LEU A 4 12.27 -8.93 -17.00
C LEU A 4 12.99 -8.65 -15.68
N LYS A 5 14.21 -8.11 -15.71
CA LYS A 5 14.96 -7.75 -14.49
C LYS A 5 14.30 -6.61 -13.72
N LEU A 6 13.72 -5.61 -14.41
CA LEU A 6 13.03 -4.50 -13.75
C LEU A 6 11.79 -4.98 -12.97
N PHE A 7 11.09 -5.98 -13.50
CA PHE A 7 9.92 -6.56 -12.85
C PHE A 7 10.26 -7.45 -11.66
N THR A 8 11.48 -7.99 -11.58
CA THR A 8 11.91 -8.87 -10.48
C THR A 8 12.78 -8.17 -9.44
N GLU A 9 13.55 -7.14 -9.81
CA GLU A 9 14.39 -6.37 -8.87
C GLU A 9 13.55 -5.59 -7.86
N HIS A 10 12.43 -5.00 -8.30
CA HIS A 10 11.60 -4.19 -7.40
C HIS A 10 10.89 -5.01 -6.31
N PRO A 11 10.18 -6.12 -6.62
CA PRO A 11 9.61 -6.99 -5.58
C PRO A 11 10.68 -7.62 -4.67
N ALA A 12 11.82 -8.02 -5.24
CA ALA A 12 12.94 -8.56 -4.46
C ALA A 12 13.50 -7.54 -3.46
N SER A 13 13.53 -6.24 -3.83
CA SER A 13 13.99 -5.17 -2.93
C SER A 13 13.08 -4.93 -1.71
N VAL A 14 11.83 -5.42 -1.75
CA VAL A 14 10.86 -5.33 -0.65
C VAL A 14 10.54 -6.69 -0.01
N ASN A 15 11.30 -7.74 -0.35
CA ASN A 15 11.08 -9.13 0.10
C ASN A 15 9.69 -9.69 -0.23
N GLU A 16 9.08 -9.27 -1.33
CA GLU A 16 7.79 -9.78 -1.80
C GLU A 16 8.02 -10.60 -3.09
N SER A 17 7.26 -11.70 -3.26
CA SER A 17 7.22 -12.36 -4.57
C SER A 17 6.53 -11.45 -5.59
N TYR A 18 6.90 -11.58 -6.88
CA TYR A 18 6.26 -10.80 -7.95
C TYR A 18 4.73 -10.95 -7.94
N ALA A 19 4.22 -12.15 -7.64
CA ALA A 19 2.79 -12.43 -7.57
C ALA A 19 2.10 -11.67 -6.42
N GLU A 20 2.68 -11.67 -5.21
CA GLU A 20 2.15 -10.95 -4.06
C GLU A 20 2.16 -9.43 -4.28
N HIS A 21 3.27 -8.91 -4.83
CA HIS A 21 3.40 -7.50 -5.12
C HIS A 21 2.41 -7.02 -6.19
N MET A 22 2.22 -7.83 -7.24
CA MET A 22 1.29 -7.56 -8.33
C MET A 22 -0.17 -7.66 -7.87
N GLU A 23 -0.52 -8.65 -7.03
CA GLU A 23 -1.88 -8.79 -6.48
C GLU A 23 -2.26 -7.61 -5.59
N MET A 24 -1.37 -7.22 -4.68
CA MET A 24 -1.60 -6.10 -3.77
C MET A 24 -1.71 -4.78 -4.54
N SER A 25 -0.73 -4.50 -5.41
CA SER A 25 -0.70 -3.27 -6.19
C SER A 25 -1.83 -3.21 -7.21
N GLY A 26 -2.17 -4.34 -7.83
CA GLY A 26 -3.27 -4.46 -8.79
C GLY A 26 -4.64 -4.22 -8.15
N THR A 27 -4.88 -4.82 -6.97
CA THR A 27 -6.11 -4.58 -6.21
C THR A 27 -6.23 -3.11 -5.81
N PHE A 28 -5.14 -2.51 -5.34
CA PHE A 28 -5.12 -1.09 -4.98
C PHE A 28 -5.45 -0.19 -6.19
N ALA A 29 -4.78 -0.43 -7.33
CA ALA A 29 -5.00 0.32 -8.56
C ALA A 29 -6.45 0.19 -9.06
N PHE A 30 -7.01 -1.02 -9.07
CA PHE A 30 -8.40 -1.27 -9.47
C PHE A 30 -9.38 -0.40 -8.68
N TRP A 31 -9.31 -0.44 -7.34
CA TRP A 31 -10.22 0.36 -6.49
C TRP A 31 -9.99 1.86 -6.65
N LEU A 32 -8.76 2.30 -6.89
CA LEU A 32 -8.47 3.70 -7.16
C LEU A 32 -9.13 4.19 -8.46
N PHE A 33 -9.08 3.39 -9.53
CA PHE A 33 -9.78 3.69 -10.78
C PHE A 33 -11.29 3.75 -10.59
N VAL A 34 -11.88 2.82 -9.84
CA VAL A 34 -13.32 2.84 -9.51
C VAL A 34 -13.68 4.09 -8.73
N ALA A 35 -12.89 4.47 -7.73
CA ALA A 35 -13.12 5.70 -6.97
C ALA A 35 -13.04 6.95 -7.86
N GLY A 36 -12.04 7.03 -8.73
CA GLY A 36 -11.88 8.11 -9.71
C GLY A 36 -13.06 8.18 -10.67
N PHE A 37 -13.51 7.03 -11.20
CA PHE A 37 -14.69 6.96 -12.06
C PHE A 37 -15.96 7.46 -11.35
N CYS A 38 -16.21 7.02 -10.11
CA CYS A 38 -17.32 7.53 -9.31
C CYS A 38 -17.25 9.04 -9.11
N ALA A 39 -16.07 9.59 -8.82
CA ALA A 39 -15.87 11.03 -8.66
C ALA A 39 -16.13 11.80 -9.96
N THR A 40 -15.67 11.29 -11.10
CA THR A 40 -15.93 11.89 -12.42
C THR A 40 -17.42 11.89 -12.75
N VAL A 41 -18.12 10.77 -12.52
CA VAL A 41 -19.57 10.71 -12.75
C VAL A 41 -20.30 11.66 -11.80
N HIS A 42 -19.90 11.73 -10.53
CA HIS A 42 -20.47 12.67 -9.55
C HIS A 42 -20.26 14.13 -9.95
N ALA A 43 -19.11 14.47 -10.54
CA ALA A 43 -18.84 15.84 -11.02
C ALA A 43 -19.80 16.28 -12.15
N VAL A 44 -20.30 15.33 -12.95
CA VAL A 44 -21.30 15.59 -14.00
C VAL A 44 -22.72 15.49 -13.43
N PHE A 45 -22.97 14.51 -12.56
CA PHE A 45 -24.26 14.22 -11.95
C PHE A 45 -24.13 14.23 -10.42
N PRO A 46 -24.34 15.38 -9.76
CA PRO A 46 -24.04 15.56 -8.34
C PRO A 46 -24.88 14.69 -7.39
N PHE A 47 -25.93 14.04 -7.88
CA PHE A 47 -26.78 13.12 -7.11
C PHE A 47 -26.33 11.65 -7.24
N LEU A 48 -25.42 11.30 -8.14
CA LEU A 48 -24.85 9.96 -8.27
C LEU A 48 -23.59 9.81 -7.41
N PHE A 49 -23.39 8.63 -6.81
CA PHE A 49 -22.16 8.27 -6.09
C PHE A 49 -21.71 9.21 -4.97
N GLU A 50 -22.64 9.94 -4.37
CA GLU A 50 -22.42 11.04 -3.40
C GLU A 50 -21.42 10.72 -2.27
N LYS A 51 -21.41 9.46 -1.79
CA LYS A 51 -20.45 8.96 -0.78
C LYS A 51 -19.61 7.79 -1.26
N THR A 52 -19.84 7.27 -2.47
CA THR A 52 -19.21 6.01 -2.91
C THR A 52 -17.72 6.21 -3.19
N GLY A 53 -17.37 7.25 -3.97
CA GLY A 53 -15.96 7.54 -4.29
C GLY A 53 -15.14 7.82 -3.04
N SER A 54 -15.63 8.71 -2.17
CA SER A 54 -14.97 9.07 -0.92
C SER A 54 -14.81 7.89 0.03
N ARG A 55 -15.82 7.01 0.18
CA ARG A 55 -15.69 5.78 0.99
C ARG A 55 -14.62 4.83 0.47
N ILE A 56 -14.45 4.70 -0.86
CA ILE A 56 -13.40 3.85 -1.43
C ILE A 56 -12.02 4.45 -1.14
N ILE A 57 -11.85 5.77 -1.33
CA ILE A 57 -10.58 6.45 -1.02
C ILE A 57 -10.24 6.33 0.47
N THR A 58 -11.20 6.52 1.38
CA THR A 58 -10.98 6.34 2.82
C THR A 58 -10.48 4.92 3.12
N LYS A 59 -11.13 3.88 2.56
CA LYS A 59 -10.68 2.50 2.74
C LYS A 59 -9.28 2.24 2.19
N LEU A 60 -8.94 2.82 1.04
CA LEU A 60 -7.58 2.71 0.46
C LEU A 60 -6.55 3.42 1.35
N HIS A 61 -6.90 4.60 1.87
CA HIS A 61 -6.06 5.35 2.79
C HIS A 61 -5.82 4.59 4.10
N ASP A 62 -6.87 4.04 4.71
CA ASP A 62 -6.76 3.25 5.95
C ASP A 62 -5.85 2.03 5.75
N ARG A 63 -5.95 1.36 4.60
CA ARG A 63 -5.06 0.24 4.23
C ARG A 63 -3.61 0.70 4.10
N MET A 64 -3.34 1.85 3.46
CA MET A 64 -1.99 2.41 3.35
C MET A 64 -1.39 2.73 4.72
N VAL A 65 -2.16 3.39 5.59
CA VAL A 65 -1.69 3.77 6.93
C VAL A 65 -1.49 2.54 7.82
N THR A 66 -2.43 1.59 7.82
CA THR A 66 -2.31 0.35 8.61
C THR A 66 -1.08 -0.46 8.20
N ASN A 67 -0.82 -0.59 6.90
CA ASN A 67 0.35 -1.30 6.39
C ASN A 67 1.65 -0.58 6.75
N ARG A 68 1.66 0.75 6.79
CA ARG A 68 2.80 1.54 7.24
C ARG A 68 3.13 1.31 8.72
N VAL A 69 2.10 1.31 9.59
CA VAL A 69 2.26 1.05 11.03
C VAL A 69 2.84 -0.34 11.28
N ARG A 70 2.38 -1.38 10.56
CA ARG A 70 2.92 -2.74 10.67
C ARG A 70 4.41 -2.82 10.32
N ARG A 71 4.85 -2.09 9.28
CA ARG A 71 6.27 -2.03 8.88
C ARG A 71 7.15 -1.26 9.87
N ALA A 72 6.57 -0.46 10.77
CA ALA A 72 7.29 0.31 11.79
C ALA A 72 7.57 -0.46 13.10
N THR A 73 7.38 -1.79 13.13
CA THR A 73 7.53 -2.63 14.34
C THR A 73 9.00 -2.63 14.84
N PRO A 74 9.22 -2.59 16.17
CA PRO A 74 10.25 -1.79 16.82
C PRO A 74 11.61 -2.46 16.88
N VAL A 75 12.68 -1.63 16.90
CA VAL A 75 14.04 -2.01 17.29
C VAL A 75 13.99 -2.97 18.48
N SER A 76 14.58 -4.14 18.32
CA SER A 76 14.63 -5.16 19.36
C SER A 76 15.34 -4.59 20.59
N ARG A 77 14.56 -4.35 21.65
CA ARG A 77 15.05 -3.93 22.97
C ARG A 77 16.08 -4.92 23.56
N GLY A 78 16.21 -6.12 22.97
CA GLY A 78 17.20 -7.14 23.32
C GLY A 78 18.64 -6.83 22.89
N GLN A 79 18.88 -5.98 21.88
CA GLN A 79 20.26 -5.68 21.44
C GLN A 79 20.93 -4.61 22.31
N GLN A 80 20.16 -3.63 22.81
CA GLN A 80 20.69 -2.52 23.66
C GLN A 80 21.13 -2.98 25.06
N ALA A 81 20.54 -4.05 25.60
CA ALA A 81 20.90 -4.56 26.92
C ALA A 81 22.23 -5.33 26.92
N LEU A 82 22.61 -5.95 25.80
CA LEU A 82 23.87 -6.67 25.65
C LEU A 82 25.06 -5.71 25.52
N ASP A 83 24.87 -4.57 24.85
CA ASP A 83 25.91 -3.55 24.69
C ASP A 83 26.16 -2.76 26.00
N SER A 84 25.14 -2.65 26.87
CA SER A 84 25.24 -1.93 28.15
C SER A 84 25.84 -2.78 29.28
N ALA A 85 25.84 -4.12 29.15
CA ALA A 85 26.45 -5.05 30.10
C ALA A 85 27.92 -5.38 29.73
N ALA A 86 28.39 -4.89 28.58
CA ALA A 86 29.76 -5.04 28.10
C ALA A 86 30.67 -3.83 28.44
N LEU A 87 30.18 -2.89 29.25
CA LEU A 87 30.91 -1.75 29.83
C LEU A 87 31.02 -1.92 31.35
#